data_AF-A0A6P8XBV2-F1
#
_entry.id   AF-A0A6P8XBV2-F1
#
_cell.length_a   1.000
_cell.length_b   1.000
_cell.length_c   1.000
_cell.angle_alpha   90.00
_cell.angle_beta   90.00
_cell.angle_gamma   90.00
#
_symmetry.space_group_name_H-M   'P 1'
#
loop_
_entity.id
_entity.type
_entity.pdbx_description
1 polymer ?
#
loop_
_entity_poly.entity_id
_entity_poly.type
_entity_poly.pdbx_seq_one_letter_code
_entity_poly.pdbx_strand_id
1 'polypeptide(L)'
;MDISKAPNPRKLQLCRTYLMNGFAFLPFVWAINVCWFFDEAFRKPPYPEQSQIKRYVIYSAIGTVLWLIALTTWIIIFQTNRADWGATADYMSFINLAALNVHTIYKYLDPSIILTYDINERHVLDKLKDPLIKYS
;
A
#
# COMPACT_ATOMS: atom_id res chain seq x y z
N MET A 1 -18.06 -20.93 -1.78
CA MET A 1 -19.45 -21.03 -2.30
C MET A 1 -19.36 -21.19 -3.81
N ASP A 2 -19.93 -22.24 -4.38
CA ASP A 2 -19.83 -22.52 -5.82
C ASP A 2 -20.88 -21.70 -6.59
N ILE A 3 -20.46 -20.65 -7.29
CA ILE A 3 -21.38 -19.78 -8.05
C ILE A 3 -21.95 -20.48 -9.27
N SER A 4 -21.28 -21.52 -9.79
CA SER A 4 -21.75 -22.22 -10.99
C SER A 4 -23.14 -22.82 -10.79
N LYS A 5 -23.46 -23.23 -9.56
CA LYS A 5 -24.72 -23.87 -9.13
C LYS A 5 -25.83 -22.88 -8.79
N ALA A 6 -25.54 -21.58 -8.71
CA ALA A 6 -26.56 -20.58 -8.37
C ALA A 6 -27.49 -20.31 -9.57
N PRO A 7 -28.80 -20.07 -9.34
CA PRO A 7 -29.72 -19.67 -10.41
C PRO A 7 -29.31 -18.30 -10.98
N ASN A 8 -29.54 -18.09 -12.27
CA ASN A 8 -29.17 -16.85 -12.99
C ASN A 8 -29.55 -15.54 -12.26
N PRO A 9 -30.80 -15.34 -11.79
CA PRO A 9 -31.17 -14.10 -11.07
C PRO A 9 -30.37 -13.88 -9.79
N ARG A 10 -29.95 -14.97 -9.13
CA ARG A 10 -29.10 -14.88 -7.94
C ARG A 10 -27.69 -14.43 -8.30
N LYS A 11 -27.14 -14.88 -9.43
CA LYS A 11 -25.84 -14.42 -9.95
C LYS A 11 -25.85 -12.92 -10.23
N LEU A 12 -26.93 -12.42 -10.84
CA LEU A 12 -27.10 -10.98 -11.09
C LEU A 12 -27.14 -10.17 -9.78
N GLN A 13 -27.93 -10.62 -8.79
CA GLN A 13 -27.96 -9.99 -7.47
C GLN A 13 -26.57 -9.97 -6.81
N LEU A 14 -25.85 -11.09 -6.82
CA LEU A 14 -24.49 -11.14 -6.28
C LEU A 14 -23.58 -10.13 -7.00
N CYS A 15 -23.54 -10.12 -8.34
CA CYS A 15 -22.69 -9.21 -9.09
C CYS A 15 -22.99 -7.73 -8.74
N ARG A 16 -24.27 -7.37 -8.59
CA ARG A 16 -24.68 -6.03 -8.17
C ARG A 16 -24.25 -5.70 -6.73
N THR A 17 -24.41 -6.63 -5.79
CA THR A 17 -23.98 -6.43 -4.40
C THR A 17 -22.47 -6.25 -4.32
N TYR A 18 -21.67 -7.04 -5.05
CA TYR A 18 -20.22 -6.89 -5.08
C TYR A 18 -19.79 -5.55 -5.70
N LEU A 19 -20.47 -5.11 -6.75
CA LEU A 19 -20.26 -3.77 -7.32
C LEU A 19 -20.58 -2.67 -6.29
N MET A 20 -21.69 -2.76 -5.57
CA MET A 20 -22.04 -1.78 -4.54
C MET A 20 -21.06 -1.78 -3.35
N ASN A 21 -20.65 -2.97 -2.90
CA ASN A 21 -19.72 -3.11 -1.78
C ASN A 21 -18.33 -2.53 -2.09
N GLY A 22 -17.87 -2.56 -3.34
CA GLY A 22 -16.59 -1.96 -3.68
C GLY A 22 -16.57 -0.43 -3.56
N PHE A 23 -17.73 0.25 -3.55
CA PHE A 23 -17.79 1.69 -3.24
C PHE A 23 -17.46 2.00 -1.77
N ALA A 24 -17.45 1.02 -0.88
CA ALA A 24 -17.02 1.17 0.50
C ALA A 24 -15.48 1.22 0.65
N PHE A 25 -14.75 1.73 -0.35
CA PHE A 25 -13.27 1.77 -0.41
C PHE A 25 -12.58 0.39 -0.48
N LEU A 26 -13.25 -0.61 -1.05
CA LEU A 26 -12.71 -1.98 -1.20
C LEU A 26 -12.46 -2.32 -2.68
N PRO A 27 -11.37 -1.84 -3.30
CA PRO A 27 -11.09 -2.10 -4.72
C PRO A 27 -10.84 -3.58 -5.03
N PHE A 28 -10.39 -4.35 -4.03
CA PHE A 28 -10.23 -5.81 -4.14
C PHE A 28 -11.56 -6.54 -4.37
N VAL A 29 -12.67 -6.04 -3.83
CA VAL A 29 -13.99 -6.65 -4.04
C VAL A 29 -14.42 -6.51 -5.50
N TRP A 30 -14.14 -5.37 -6.14
CA TRP A 30 -14.36 -5.20 -7.58
C TRP A 30 -13.49 -6.13 -8.40
N ALA A 31 -12.23 -6.32 -8.04
CA ALA A 31 -11.33 -7.25 -8.74
C ALA A 31 -11.86 -8.69 -8.67
N ILE A 32 -12.31 -9.13 -7.49
CA ILE A 32 -12.94 -10.46 -7.32
C ILE A 32 -14.22 -10.56 -8.15
N ASN A 33 -15.06 -9.52 -8.17
CA ASN A 33 -16.28 -9.49 -8.99
C ASN A 33 -15.95 -9.68 -10.47
N VAL A 34 -14.90 -9.03 -10.97
CA VAL A 34 -14.44 -9.19 -12.35
C VAL A 34 -13.98 -10.63 -12.57
N CYS A 35 -13.01 -11.13 -11.81
CA CYS A 35 -12.45 -12.47 -12.03
C CYS A 35 -13.52 -13.57 -11.96
N TRP A 36 -14.50 -13.44 -11.08
CA TRP A 36 -15.50 -14.49 -10.85
C TRP A 36 -16.62 -14.50 -11.89
N PHE A 37 -17.07 -13.32 -12.33
CA PHE A 37 -18.14 -13.18 -13.32
C PHE A 37 -17.63 -12.98 -14.74
N PHE A 38 -16.31 -12.90 -14.97
CA PHE A 38 -15.72 -12.79 -16.32
C PHE A 38 -16.11 -13.97 -17.20
N ASP A 39 -15.98 -15.19 -16.69
CA ASP A 39 -16.35 -16.40 -17.43
C ASP A 39 -17.85 -16.46 -17.71
N GLU A 40 -18.69 -16.01 -16.76
CA GLU A 40 -20.14 -15.94 -16.94
C GLU A 40 -20.53 -14.89 -18.01
N ALA A 41 -19.83 -13.75 -18.03
CA ALA A 41 -20.12 -12.63 -18.92
C ALA A 41 -19.59 -12.82 -20.36
N PHE A 42 -18.49 -13.55 -20.54
CA PHE A 42 -17.78 -13.64 -21.82
C PHE A 42 -17.64 -15.06 -22.39
N ARG A 43 -17.64 -16.12 -21.58
CA ARG A 43 -17.44 -17.51 -22.05
C ARG A 43 -18.73 -18.30 -22.19
N LYS A 44 -19.76 -18.03 -21.39
CA LYS A 44 -21.02 -18.78 -21.42
C LYS A 44 -21.96 -18.37 -22.56
N PRO A 45 -22.82 -19.28 -23.05
CA PRO A 45 -23.81 -18.98 -24.08
C PRO A 45 -24.80 -17.90 -23.63
N PRO A 46 -25.43 -17.17 -24.56
CA PRO A 46 -26.29 -16.04 -24.24
C PRO A 46 -27.49 -16.43 -23.37
N TYR A 47 -27.71 -15.68 -22.30
CA TYR A 47 -28.91 -15.79 -21.45
C TYR A 47 -29.43 -14.38 -21.09
N PRO A 48 -30.72 -14.23 -20.70
CA PRO A 48 -31.38 -12.92 -20.62
C PRO A 48 -30.66 -11.88 -19.75
N GLU A 49 -30.05 -12.31 -18.64
CA GLU A 49 -29.38 -11.43 -17.67
C GLU A 49 -27.89 -11.20 -17.97
N GLN A 50 -27.32 -11.88 -18.97
CA GLN A 50 -25.90 -11.82 -19.30
C GLN A 50 -25.44 -10.40 -19.68
N SER A 51 -26.29 -9.65 -20.39
CA SER A 51 -25.99 -8.28 -20.82
C SER A 51 -25.81 -7.34 -19.62
N GLN A 52 -26.62 -7.50 -18.57
CA GLN A 52 -26.51 -6.72 -17.34
C GLN A 52 -25.25 -7.10 -16.55
N ILE A 53 -24.98 -8.40 -16.43
CA ILE A 53 -23.76 -8.90 -15.75
C ILE A 53 -22.51 -8.38 -16.45
N LYS A 54 -22.45 -8.44 -17.79
CA LYS A 54 -21.33 -7.89 -18.56
C LYS A 54 -21.09 -6.42 -18.26
N ARG A 55 -22.15 -5.61 -18.21
CA ARG A 55 -22.06 -4.18 -17.90
C ARG A 55 -21.52 -3.94 -16.49
N TYR A 56 -21.99 -4.70 -15.50
CA TYR A 56 -21.51 -4.59 -14.12
C TYR A 56 -20.06 -5.05 -13.94
N VAL A 57 -19.65 -6.10 -14.65
CA VAL A 57 -18.25 -6.56 -14.68
C VAL A 57 -17.35 -5.48 -15.27
N ILE A 58 -17.74 -4.84 -16.37
CA ILE A 58 -16.97 -3.73 -16.96
C ILE A 58 -16.84 -2.56 -15.99
N TYR A 59 -17.92 -2.17 -15.31
CA TYR A 59 -17.86 -1.10 -14.31
C TYR A 59 -16.98 -1.44 -13.12
N SER A 60 -17.02 -2.69 -12.63
CA SER A 60 -16.09 -3.16 -11.61
C SER A 60 -14.65 -3.12 -12.09
N ALA A 61 -14.36 -3.52 -13.34
CA ALA A 61 -13.01 -3.49 -13.90
C ALA A 61 -12.45 -2.05 -13.99
N ILE A 62 -13.26 -1.11 -14.46
CA ILE A 62 -12.89 0.32 -14.50
C ILE A 62 -12.62 0.82 -13.08
N GLY A 63 -13.51 0.52 -12.13
CA GLY A 63 -13.33 0.89 -10.73
C GLY A 63 -12.03 0.34 -10.13
N THR A 64 -11.70 -0.92 -10.38
CA THR A 64 -10.45 -1.54 -9.93
C THR A 64 -9.23 -0.84 -10.51
N VAL A 65 -9.21 -0.55 -11.81
CA VAL A 65 -8.08 0.12 -12.47
C VAL A 65 -7.90 1.54 -11.94
N LEU A 66 -8.99 2.29 -11.77
CA LEU A 66 -8.93 3.65 -11.21
C LEU A 66 -8.35 3.66 -9.79
N TRP A 67 -8.79 2.72 -8.94
CA TRP A 67 -8.23 2.60 -7.59
C TRP A 67 -6.79 2.14 -7.56
N LEU A 68 -6.40 1.24 -8.47
CA LEU A 68 -5.01 0.81 -8.60
C LEU A 68 -4.12 2.02 -8.92
N ILE A 69 -4.51 2.83 -9.91
CA ILE A 69 -3.78 4.05 -10.27
C ILE A 69 -3.72 5.02 -9.10
N ALA A 70 -4.85 5.26 -8.41
CA ALA A 70 -4.90 6.17 -7.27
C ALA A 70 -3.98 5.71 -6.12
N LEU A 71 -4.03 4.43 -5.74
CA LEU A 71 -3.18 3.87 -4.69
C LEU A 71 -1.70 3.86 -5.09
N THR A 72 -1.38 3.45 -6.32
CA THR A 72 0.01 3.48 -6.81
C THR A 72 0.56 4.90 -6.83
N THR A 73 -0.22 5.88 -7.29
CA THR A 73 0.18 7.29 -7.29
C THR A 73 0.40 7.79 -5.86
N TRP A 74 -0.50 7.47 -4.93
CA TRP A 74 -0.34 7.82 -3.52
C TRP A 74 0.92 7.21 -2.90
N ILE A 75 1.19 5.93 -3.17
CA ILE A 75 2.39 5.24 -2.69
C ILE A 75 3.65 5.92 -3.23
N ILE A 76 3.70 6.27 -4.52
CA ILE A 76 4.85 6.94 -5.11
C ILE A 76 5.08 8.30 -4.44
N ILE A 77 4.03 9.13 -4.32
CA ILE A 77 4.12 10.45 -3.67
C ILE A 77 4.61 10.30 -2.24
N PHE A 78 4.01 9.38 -1.47
CA PHE A 78 4.37 9.14 -0.09
C PHE A 78 5.83 8.70 0.04
N GLN A 79 6.28 7.75 -0.79
CA GLN A 79 7.66 7.24 -0.72
C GLN A 79 8.70 8.27 -1.16
N THR A 80 8.41 9.08 -2.18
CA THR A 80 9.33 10.12 -2.66
C THR A 80 9.45 11.28 -1.67
N ASN A 81 8.35 11.73 -1.09
CA ASN A 81 8.34 12.92 -0.21
C ASN A 81 8.42 12.56 1.29
N ARG A 82 8.50 11.27 1.64
CA ARG A 82 8.56 10.78 3.02
C ARG A 82 9.63 11.50 3.84
N ALA A 83 10.82 11.64 3.27
CA ALA A 83 11.97 12.23 3.94
C ALA A 83 11.76 13.72 4.24
N ASP A 84 11.11 14.43 3.32
CA ASP A 84 10.87 15.87 3.43
C ASP A 84 9.71 16.20 4.39
N TRP A 85 8.79 15.27 4.59
CA TRP A 85 7.61 15.44 5.44
C TRP A 85 7.90 15.24 6.96
N GLY A 86 9.11 14.79 7.32
CA GLY A 86 9.57 14.69 8.70
C GLY A 86 8.58 13.99 9.64
N ALA A 87 8.26 14.63 10.77
CA ALA A 87 7.40 14.06 11.81
C ALA A 87 6.01 13.65 11.30
N THR A 88 5.45 14.37 10.32
CA THR A 88 4.12 14.06 9.75
C THR A 88 4.13 12.72 9.01
N ALA A 89 5.19 12.42 8.26
CA ALA A 89 5.35 11.12 7.62
C ALA A 89 5.58 10.00 8.65
N ASP A 90 6.30 10.28 9.74
CA ASP A 90 6.50 9.30 10.81
C ASP A 90 5.19 8.92 11.51
N TYR A 91 4.29 9.88 11.78
CA TYR A 91 2.96 9.58 12.34
C TYR A 91 2.08 8.75 11.38
N MET A 92 2.20 8.94 10.07
CA MET A 92 1.44 8.18 9.07
C MET A 92 2.03 6.79 8.78
N SER A 93 3.26 6.52 9.23
CA SER A 93 3.97 5.31 8.90
C SER A 93 3.73 4.20 9.90
N PHE A 94 3.06 3.14 9.46
CA PHE A 94 2.89 1.94 10.28
C PHE A 94 4.20 1.15 10.47
N ILE A 95 5.06 1.14 9.45
CA ILE A 95 6.38 0.50 9.49
C ILE A 95 7.44 1.57 9.27
N ASN A 96 8.24 1.82 10.30
CA ASN A 96 9.47 2.59 10.18
C ASN A 96 10.65 1.61 10.18
N LEU A 97 11.08 1.20 8.97
CA LEU A 97 12.17 0.24 8.81
C LEU A 97 13.50 0.80 9.37
N ALA A 98 13.70 2.13 9.37
CA ALA A 98 14.87 2.76 9.95
C ALA A 98 14.87 2.64 11.49
N ALA A 99 13.74 2.87 12.14
CA ALA A 99 13.62 2.70 13.60
C ALA A 99 13.80 1.23 14.04
N LEU A 100 13.29 0.28 13.22
CA LEU A 100 13.46 -1.14 13.49
C LEU A 100 14.92 -1.57 13.35
N ASN A 101 15.63 -1.07 12.32
CA ASN A 101 17.03 -1.40 12.10
C ASN A 101 17.94 -0.78 13.17
N VAL A 102 17.69 0.47 13.55
CA VAL A 102 18.47 1.15 14.60
C VAL A 102 18.31 0.46 15.95
N HIS A 103 17.07 0.15 16.37
CA HIS A 103 16.85 -0.51 17.65
C HIS A 103 17.32 -1.98 17.66
N THR A 104 17.25 -2.66 16.52
CA THR A 104 17.79 -4.02 16.33
C THR A 104 19.32 -4.00 16.35
N ILE A 105 19.95 -3.07 15.61
CA ILE A 105 21.40 -2.87 15.64
C ILE A 105 21.85 -2.58 17.08
N TYR A 106 21.25 -1.63 17.80
CA TYR A 106 21.61 -1.34 19.19
C TYR A 106 21.40 -2.52 20.15
N LYS A 107 20.48 -3.43 19.85
CA LYS A 107 20.22 -4.63 20.66
C LYS A 107 21.23 -5.76 20.41
N TYR A 108 21.87 -5.79 19.24
CA TYR A 108 22.85 -6.81 18.84
C TYR A 108 24.30 -6.28 18.71
N LEU A 109 24.50 -4.96 18.84
CA LEU A 109 25.83 -4.34 18.84
C LEU A 109 26.39 -4.37 20.27
N ASP A 110 27.55 -5.00 20.43
CA ASP A 110 28.30 -5.08 21.68
C ASP A 110 28.50 -3.68 22.31
N PRO A 111 28.21 -3.48 23.61
CA PRO A 111 28.37 -2.19 24.30
C PRO A 111 29.76 -1.54 24.14
N SER A 112 30.80 -2.34 23.91
CA SER A 112 32.18 -1.87 23.69
C SER A 112 32.35 -1.09 22.38
N ILE A 113 31.57 -1.40 21.35
CA ILE A 113 31.63 -0.74 20.03
C ILE A 113 30.95 0.64 20.09
N ILE A 114 29.87 0.77 20.87
CA ILE A 114 29.13 2.03 21.04
C ILE A 114 30.02 3.09 21.73
N LEU A 115 30.77 2.69 22.76
CA LEU A 115 31.74 3.56 23.43
C LEU A 115 32.84 4.05 22.48
N THR A 116 33.30 3.18 21.56
CA THR A 116 34.38 3.53 20.64
C THR A 116 33.94 4.59 19.61
N TYR A 117 32.70 4.52 19.13
CA TYR A 117 32.13 5.53 18.21
C TYR A 117 31.92 6.88 18.89
N ASP A 118 31.36 6.90 20.12
CA ASP A 118 31.10 8.11 20.90
C ASP A 118 32.40 8.81 21.36
N ILE A 119 33.47 8.06 21.61
CA ILE A 119 34.79 8.63 21.95
C ILE A 119 35.45 9.26 20.71
N ASN A 120 35.30 8.66 19.53
CA ASN A 120 35.91 9.16 18.30
C ASN A 120 35.25 10.47 17.82
N GLU A 121 33.92 10.61 17.94
CA GLU A 121 33.25 11.88 17.64
C GLU A 121 33.67 13.01 18.57
N ARG A 122 33.78 12.77 19.89
CA ARG A 122 34.32 13.78 20.83
C ARG A 122 35.73 14.23 20.47
N HIS A 123 36.59 13.30 20.05
CA HIS A 123 37.96 13.62 19.66
C HIS A 123 38.05 14.42 18.35
N VAL A 124 37.12 14.19 17.41
CA VAL A 124 37.00 14.97 16.17
C VAL A 124 36.43 16.37 16.44
N LEU A 125 35.45 16.50 17.34
CA LEU A 125 34.88 17.79 17.73
C LEU A 125 35.90 18.67 18.48
N ASP A 126 36.77 18.09 19.30
CA ASP A 126 37.87 18.83 19.95
C ASP A 126 38.89 19.35 18.93
N LYS A 127 39.22 18.56 17.90
CA LYS A 127 40.09 19.02 16.79
C LYS A 127 39.49 20.12 15.94
N LEU A 128 38.16 20.19 15.84
CA LEU A 128 37.45 21.23 15.09
C LEU A 128 37.27 22.53 15.90
N LYS A 129 37.55 22.51 17.21
CA LYS A 129 37.45 23.68 18.09
C LYS A 129 38.70 24.57 18.06
N ASP A 130 39.86 24.00 17.73
CA ASP A 130 41.16 24.70 17.71
C ASP A 130 41.32 25.76 16.58
N PRO A 131 40.75 25.63 15.36
CA PRO A 131 40.92 26.65 14.32
C PRO A 131 40.04 27.89 14.50
N LEU A 132 38.95 27.82 15.29
CA LEU A 132 37.95 28.88 15.39
C LEU A 132 38.30 30.00 16.37
N ILE A 133 39.39 29.87 17.15
CA ILE A 133 39.83 30.89 18.12
C ILE A 133 40.84 31.88 17.52
N LYS A 134 41.30 31.68 16.27
CA LYS A 134 42.34 32.53 15.65
C LYS A 134 41.83 33.72 14.82
N TYR A 135 40.52 33.96 14.76
CA TYR A 135 39.91 35.02 13.96
C TYR A 135 38.82 35.83 14.71
N SER A 136 38.90 35.95 16.04
CA SER A 136 38.13 36.93 16.81
C SER A 136 39.02 37.98 17.44
#